data_AF-A0A318D0D2-F1
#
_entry.id   AF-A0A318D0D2-F1
#
_cell.length_a   1.000
_cell.length_b   1.000
_cell.length_c   1.000
_cell.angle_alpha   90.00
_cell.angle_beta   90.00
_cell.angle_gamma   90.00
#
_symmetry.space_group_name_H-M   'P 1'
#
loop_
_entity.id
_entity.type
_entity.pdbx_description
1 polymer ?
#
loop_
_entity_poly.entity_id
_entity_poly.type
_entity_poly.pdbx_seq_one_letter_code
_entity_poly.pdbx_strand_id
1 'polypeptide(L)' 'MAADLFESIGDARPPRETIADGAVLLRGFVRPFEAELIPALRAIVKQAPFRHLITPGGHRMSVAMT' A
#
# COMPACT_ATOMS: atom_id res chain seq x y z
N MET A 1 21.97 -9.71 7.51
CA MET A 1 20.58 -9.54 7.03
C MET A 1 19.73 -10.46 7.88
N ALA A 2 18.84 -9.91 8.72
CA ALA A 2 17.93 -10.75 9.48
C ALA A 2 16.87 -11.29 8.52
N ALA A 3 16.67 -12.61 8.51
CA ALA A 3 15.52 -13.20 7.81
C ALA A 3 14.22 -12.63 8.40
N ASP A 4 13.21 -12.43 7.57
CA ASP A 4 11.90 -12.00 8.03
C ASP A 4 11.32 -13.11 8.91
N LEU A 5 11.08 -12.79 10.19
CA LEU A 5 10.55 -13.71 11.20
C LEU A 5 9.22 -14.34 10.77
N PHE A 6 8.48 -13.70 9.86
CA PHE A 6 7.18 -14.14 9.38
C PHE A 6 7.21 -14.79 7.99
N GLU A 7 8.39 -14.93 7.37
CA GLU A 7 8.51 -15.48 6.01
C GLU A 7 7.96 -16.91 5.89
N SER A 8 8.12 -17.72 6.94
CA SER A 8 7.63 -19.09 7.00
C SER A 8 6.18 -19.22 7.44
N ILE A 9 5.57 -18.14 7.96
CA ILE A 9 4.17 -18.14 8.38
C ILE A 9 3.32 -17.83 7.15
N GLY A 10 2.88 -18.89 6.47
CA GLY A 10 1.88 -18.76 5.42
C GLY A 10 0.64 -18.02 5.95
N ASP A 11 0.11 -17.10 5.14
CA ASP A 11 -1.09 -16.37 5.53
C ASP A 11 -2.29 -17.34 5.58
N ALA A 12 -2.71 -17.73 6.78
CA ALA A 12 -3.81 -18.68 7.00
C ALA A 12 -5.20 -18.11 6.63
N ARG A 13 -5.27 -16.81 6.29
CA ARG A 13 -6.49 -16.12 5.91
C ARG A 13 -6.87 -16.42 4.46
N PRO A 14 -8.16 -16.37 4.10
CA PRO A 14 -8.59 -16.64 2.74
C PRO A 14 -7.94 -15.65 1.76
N PRO A 15 -7.46 -16.10 0.59
CA PRO A 15 -6.83 -15.23 -0.40
C PRO A 15 -7.80 -14.21 -1.01
N ARG A 16 -9.11 -14.45 -0.90
CA ARG A 16 -10.20 -13.60 -1.39
C ARG A 16 -11.27 -13.53 -0.31
N GLU A 17 -11.66 -12.33 0.10
CA GLU A 17 -12.62 -12.11 1.19
C GLU A 17 -13.58 -10.98 0.82
N THR A 18 -14.88 -11.26 0.76
CA THR A 18 -15.90 -10.21 0.59
C THR A 18 -16.04 -9.46 1.91
N ILE A 19 -15.77 -8.16 1.90
CA ILE A 19 -15.77 -7.32 3.12
C ILE A 19 -16.99 -6.39 3.21
N ALA A 20 -17.68 -6.19 2.09
CA ALA A 20 -18.95 -5.49 1.98
C ALA A 20 -19.58 -5.80 0.60
N ASP A 21 -20.84 -5.40 0.39
CA ASP A 21 -21.47 -5.48 -0.92
C ASP A 21 -20.64 -4.71 -1.96
N GLY A 22 -20.20 -5.41 -3.01
CA GLY A 22 -19.33 -4.85 -4.04
C GLY A 22 -17.86 -4.66 -3.66
N ALA A 23 -17.41 -5.08 -2.48
CA ALA A 23 -16.03 -4.92 -2.01
C ALA A 23 -15.35 -6.25 -1.64
N VAL A 24 -14.18 -6.50 -2.21
CA VAL A 24 -13.40 -7.74 -2.01
C VAL A 24 -11.95 -7.43 -1.68
N LEU A 25 -11.43 -8.01 -0.62
CA LEU A 25 -10.01 -8.04 -0.27
C LEU A 25 -9.33 -9.21 -0.99
N LEU A 26 -8.30 -8.90 -1.79
CA LEU A 26 -7.47 -9.89 -2.49
C LEU A 26 -6.06 -9.93 -1.88
N ARG A 27 -5.82 -10.87 -0.96
CA ARG A 27 -4.56 -10.96 -0.22
C ARG A 27 -3.43 -11.42 -1.13
N GLY A 28 -2.29 -10.74 -1.07
CA GLY A 28 -1.10 -11.06 -1.88
C GLY A 28 -1.28 -10.87 -3.39
N PHE A 29 -2.35 -10.22 -3.84
CA PHE A 29 -2.68 -10.09 -5.26
C PHE A 29 -1.56 -9.43 -6.08
N VAL A 30 -0.90 -8.42 -5.50
CA VAL A 30 0.16 -7.66 -6.18
C VAL A 30 1.56 -8.24 -6.02
N ARG A 31 1.74 -9.38 -5.32
CA ARG A 31 3.08 -9.98 -5.09
C ARG A 31 3.90 -10.17 -6.37
N PRO A 32 3.35 -10.65 -7.50
CA PRO A 32 4.11 -10.77 -8.74
C PRO A 32 4.68 -9.45 -9.28
N PHE A 33 4.12 -8.30 -8.87
CA PHE A 33 4.49 -6.97 -9.36
C PHE A 33 5.29 -6.15 -8.32
N GLU A 34 5.53 -6.70 -7.12
CA GLU A 34 6.13 -5.96 -6.01
C GLU A 34 7.45 -5.28 -6.38
N ALA A 35 8.32 -6.01 -7.10
CA ALA A 35 9.62 -5.52 -7.53
C ALA A 35 9.55 -4.30 -8.47
N GLU A 36 8.45 -4.13 -9.19
CA GLU A 36 8.24 -3.06 -10.17
C GLU A 36 7.53 -1.84 -9.57
N LEU A 37 6.66 -2.06 -8.58
CA LEU A 37 5.83 -1.01 -8.00
C LEU A 37 6.64 0.06 -7.26
N ILE A 38 7.63 -0.33 -6.46
CA ILE A 38 8.43 0.63 -5.67
C ILE A 38 9.30 1.53 -6.58
N PRO A 39 10.04 1.02 -7.59
CA PRO A 39 10.73 1.87 -8.54
C PRO A 39 9.81 2.84 -9.29
N ALA A 40 8.64 2.36 -9.75
CA ALA A 40 7.66 3.21 -10.43
C ALA A 40 7.15 4.34 -9.53
N LEU A 41 6.84 4.02 -8.26
CA LEU A 41 6.46 5.02 -7.26
C LEU A 41 7.54 6.08 -7.07
N ARG A 42 8.81 5.70 -6.98
CA ARG A 42 9.93 6.65 -6.81
C ARG A 42 10.05 7.62 -7.99
N ALA A 43 9.79 7.15 -9.22
CA ALA A 43 9.79 8.00 -10.40
C ALA A 43 8.69 9.07 -10.35
N ILE A 44 7.51 8.72 -9.82
CA ILE A 44 6.40 9.66 -9.60
C ILE A 44 6.77 10.67 -8.50
N VAL A 45 7.26 10.19 -7.36
CA VAL A 45 7.64 11.04 -6.21
C VAL A 45 8.75 12.04 -6.57
N LYS A 46 9.65 11.69 -7.49
CA LYS A 46 10.66 12.61 -8.00
C LYS A 46 10.04 13.79 -8.77
N GLN A 47 8.96 13.54 -9.51
CA GLN A 47 8.27 14.57 -10.31
C GLN A 47 7.28 15.37 -9.48
N ALA A 48 6.59 14.71 -8.55
CA ALA A 48 5.62 15.29 -7.63
C ALA A 48 5.93 14.81 -6.20
N PRO A 49 6.72 15.57 -5.43
CA PRO A 49 7.07 15.19 -4.07
C PRO A 49 5.84 15.03 -3.17
N PHE A 50 5.94 14.11 -2.21
CA PHE A 50 4.93 13.97 -1.17
C PHE A 50 4.76 15.29 -0.40
N ARG A 51 3.51 15.67 -0.17
CA ARG A 51 3.12 16.86 0.61
C ARG A 51 1.95 16.51 1.53
N HIS A 52 1.84 17.23 2.64
CA HIS A 52 0.66 17.16 3.49
C HIS A 52 -0.36 18.17 2.97
N LEU A 53 -1.55 17.68 2.61
CA LEU A 53 -2.64 18.54 2.18
C LEU A 53 -3.32 19.22 3.37
N ILE A 54 -3.96 20.36 3.12
CA ILE A 54 -4.81 21.05 4.08
C ILE A 54 -6.26 20.69 3.75
N THR A 55 -7.00 20.21 4.75
CA THR A 55 -8.42 19.93 4.60
C THR A 55 -9.21 21.23 4.42
N PRO A 56 -10.44 21.18 3.89
CA PRO A 56 -11.29 22.38 3.79
C PRO A 56 -11.49 23.11 5.12
N GLY A 57 -11.45 22.39 6.24
CA GLY A 57 -11.50 22.96 7.59
C GLY A 57 -10.17 23.52 8.11
N GLY A 58 -9.14 23.68 7.28
CA GLY A 58 -7.85 24.28 7.64
C GLY A 58 -6.88 23.36 8.38
N HIS A 59 -7.17 22.06 8.51
CA HIS A 59 -6.32 21.13 9.25
C HIS A 59 -5.33 20.43 8.31
N ARG A 60 -4.09 20.27 8.75
CA ARG A 60 -3.08 19.51 7.99
C ARG A 60 -3.33 18.01 8.11
N MET A 61 -3.42 17.30 6.98
CA MET A 61 -3.55 15.85 6.96
C MET A 61 -2.25 15.17 7.45
N SER A 62 -2.39 14.14 8.29
CA SER A 62 -1.26 13.35 8.80
C SER A 62 -0.59 12.52 7.71
N VAL A 63 -1.35 12.09 6.70
CA VAL A 63 -0.85 11.36 5.54
C VAL A 63 -0.27 12.33 4.53
N ALA A 64 0.87 11.99 3.95
CA ALA A 64 1.44 12.71 2.82
C ALA A 64 0.95 12.09 1.50
N MET A 65 0.60 12.94 0.53
CA MET A 65 0.08 12.55 -0.78
C MET A 65 0.90 13.23 -1.88
N THR A 66 0.92 12.64 -3.08
CA THR A 66 1.51 13.20 -4.29
C THR A 66 0.38 13.58 -5.24
#